data_AF-A0A1J4U9G3-F1
#
_entry.id   AF-A0A1J4U9G3-F1
#
_cell.length_a   1.000
_cell.length_b   1.000
_cell.length_c   1.000
_cell.angle_alpha   90.00
_cell.angle_beta   90.00
_cell.angle_gamma   90.00
#
_symmetry.space_group_name_H-M   'P 1'
#
loop_
_entity.id
_entity.type
_entity.pdbx_description
1 polymer ?
#
loop_
_entity_poly.entity_id
_entity_poly.type
_entity_poly.pdbx_seq_one_letter_code
_entity_poly.pdbx_strand_id
1 'polypeptide(L)'
;MNKKKEPWQIVAARYCVENSEKGFEEKNLKSYIQSIYSVSDGHVSQFIEEDLQFPLGSKYPRKERGGFWIPSLDLVSKVTDYDELKEARENSKNAFCLSIIAIIISALTLIIQLLQ
;
A
#
# COMPACT_ATOMS: atom_id res chain seq x y z
N MET A 1 0.87 6.52 19.44
CA MET A 1 -0.10 5.43 19.13
C MET A 1 -0.07 5.19 17.64
N ASN A 2 0.45 4.06 17.17
CA ASN A 2 0.32 3.66 15.76
C ASN A 2 -1.14 3.24 15.52
N LYS A 3 -1.98 4.17 15.04
CA LYS A 3 -3.28 3.80 14.48
C LYS A 3 -3.00 2.83 13.32
N LYS A 4 -3.55 1.62 13.38
CA LYS A 4 -3.53 0.72 12.22
C LYS A 4 -4.17 1.47 11.06
N LYS A 5 -3.42 1.67 9.98
CA LYS A 5 -3.96 2.31 8.77
C LYS A 5 -5.04 1.40 8.19
N GLU A 6 -6.19 1.98 7.87
CA GLU A 6 -7.29 1.27 7.25
C GLU A 6 -6.97 0.95 5.78
N PRO A 7 -7.48 -0.15 5.19
CA PRO A 7 -7.14 -0.56 3.84
C PRO A 7 -7.34 0.54 2.79
N TRP A 8 -8.41 1.34 2.94
CA TRP A 8 -8.72 2.44 2.02
C TRP A 8 -7.69 3.58 2.08
N GLN A 9 -7.01 3.79 3.22
CA GLN A 9 -5.97 4.82 3.37
C GLN A 9 -4.70 4.45 2.60
N ILE A 10 -4.40 3.15 2.51
CA ILE A 10 -3.29 2.64 1.69
C ILE A 10 -3.63 2.79 0.22
N VAL A 11 -4.86 2.45 -0.18
CA VAL A 11 -5.35 2.63 -1.56
C VAL A 11 -5.36 4.11 -1.96
N ALA A 12 -5.76 4.99 -1.04
CA ALA A 12 -5.71 6.44 -1.22
C ALA A 12 -4.28 6.92 -1.48
N ALA A 13 -3.33 6.50 -0.64
CA ALA A 13 -1.92 6.83 -0.80
C ALA A 13 -1.34 6.27 -2.10
N ARG A 14 -1.76 5.08 -2.53
CA ARG A 14 -1.34 4.51 -3.82
C ARG A 14 -1.84 5.32 -5.00
N TYR A 15 -3.12 5.68 -5.01
CA TYR A 15 -3.69 6.56 -6.04
C TYR A 15 -2.90 7.86 -6.16
N CYS A 16 -2.48 8.42 -5.01
CA CYS A 16 -1.66 9.62 -4.99
C CYS A 16 -0.32 9.43 -5.71
N VAL A 17 0.36 8.32 -5.43
CA VAL A 17 1.67 7.99 -6.03
C VAL A 17 1.55 7.71 -7.53
N GLU A 18 0.54 6.95 -7.95
CA GLU A 18 0.30 6.65 -9.38
C GLU A 18 0.02 7.92 -10.19
N ASN A 19 -0.60 8.94 -9.58
CA ASN A 19 -0.89 10.21 -10.22
C ASN A 19 0.13 11.29 -9.84
N SER A 20 1.28 10.93 -9.27
CA SER A 20 2.27 11.91 -8.78
C SER A 20 2.87 12.79 -9.88
N GLU A 21 3.18 12.20 -11.04
CA GLU A 21 3.75 12.92 -12.19
C GLU A 21 2.77 13.92 -12.81
N LYS A 22 1.49 13.55 -12.84
CA LYS A 22 0.42 14.31 -13.49
C LYS A 22 -0.34 15.19 -12.53
N GLY A 23 -0.08 15.10 -11.22
CA GLY A 23 -0.95 15.59 -10.17
C GLY A 23 -2.37 15.02 -10.24
N PHE A 24 -3.16 15.27 -9.20
CA PHE A 24 -4.58 14.92 -9.20
C PHE A 24 -5.41 15.94 -8.42
N GLU A 25 -6.70 15.97 -8.70
CA GLU A 25 -7.66 16.76 -7.93
C GLU A 25 -8.19 15.96 -6.74
N GLU A 26 -8.34 16.64 -5.60
CA GLU A 26 -8.91 16.05 -4.37
C GLU A 26 -10.26 15.37 -4.61
N LYS A 27 -11.09 15.95 -5.48
CA LYS A 27 -12.40 15.40 -5.85
C LYS A 27 -12.29 14.04 -6.52
N ASN A 28 -11.29 13.83 -7.37
CA ASN A 28 -11.09 12.57 -8.07
C ASN A 28 -10.63 11.47 -7.11
N LEU A 29 -9.73 11.79 -6.17
CA LEU A 29 -9.32 10.89 -5.10
C LEU A 29 -10.51 10.48 -4.22
N LYS A 30 -11.36 11.44 -3.84
CA LYS A 30 -12.58 11.19 -3.05
C LYS A 30 -13.54 10.25 -3.78
N SER A 31 -13.87 10.56 -5.03
CA SER A 31 -14.74 9.71 -5.85
C SER A 31 -14.16 8.31 -6.05
N TYR A 32 -12.84 8.19 -6.24
CA TYR A 32 -12.17 6.89 -6.38
C TYR A 32 -12.32 6.06 -5.11
N ILE A 33 -11.99 6.60 -3.93
CA ILE A 33 -12.10 5.87 -2.67
C ILE A 33 -13.55 5.48 -2.38
N GLN A 34 -14.49 6.41 -2.55
CA GLN A 34 -15.91 6.17 -2.28
C GLN A 34 -16.54 5.15 -3.24
N SER A 35 -15.97 4.95 -4.42
CA SER A 35 -16.42 3.91 -5.36
C SER A 35 -16.04 2.50 -4.93
N ILE A 36 -14.98 2.34 -4.12
CA ILE A 36 -14.45 1.04 -3.68
C ILE A 36 -14.81 0.75 -2.22
N TYR A 37 -14.85 1.78 -1.38
CA TYR A 37 -15.05 1.68 0.06
C TYR A 37 -16.18 2.60 0.52
N SER A 38 -17.03 2.13 1.42
CA SER A 38 -18.07 2.95 2.06
C SER A 38 -17.47 3.85 3.15
N VAL A 39 -16.70 4.86 2.75
CA VAL A 39 -16.08 5.86 3.63
C VAL A 39 -16.78 7.20 3.47
N SER A 40 -17.04 7.89 4.58
CA SER A 40 -17.65 9.22 4.54
C SER A 40 -16.69 10.26 3.96
N ASP A 41 -17.23 11.25 3.26
CA ASP A 41 -16.42 12.33 2.67
C ASP A 41 -15.61 13.10 3.72
N GLY A 42 -16.15 13.23 4.94
CA GLY A 42 -15.46 13.84 6.07
C GLY A 42 -14.20 13.07 6.49
N HIS A 43 -14.25 11.73 6.54
CA HIS A 43 -13.08 10.92 6.86
C HIS A 43 -12.01 10.98 5.78
N VAL A 44 -12.40 10.94 4.50
CA VAL A 44 -11.45 11.06 3.39
C VAL A 44 -10.79 12.44 3.40
N SER A 45 -11.56 13.52 3.61
CA SER A 45 -11.04 14.88 3.71
C SER A 45 -10.07 15.03 4.89
N GLN A 46 -10.41 14.46 6.05
CA GLN A 46 -9.55 14.48 7.22
C GLN A 46 -8.22 13.75 6.96
N PHE A 47 -8.25 12.58 6.32
CA PHE A 47 -7.05 11.85 5.93
C PHE A 47 -6.18 12.66 4.95
N ILE A 48 -6.79 13.33 3.97
CA ILE A 48 -6.05 14.17 3.03
C ILE A 48 -5.37 15.34 3.75
N GLU A 49 -6.07 16.00 4.68
CA GLU A 49 -5.50 17.11 5.43
C GLU A 49 -4.40 16.66 6.41
N GLU A 50 -4.64 15.61 7.19
CA GLU A 50 -3.77 15.18 8.30
C GLU A 50 -2.61 14.28 7.85
N ASP A 51 -2.83 13.38 6.89
CA ASP A 51 -1.85 12.35 6.55
C ASP A 51 -1.17 12.61 5.19
N LEU A 52 -1.85 13.24 4.23
CA LEU A 52 -1.29 13.52 2.90
C LEU A 52 -0.67 14.92 2.81
N GLN A 53 -1.41 15.97 3.17
CA GLN A 53 -0.94 17.35 3.05
C GLN A 53 -0.02 17.78 4.22
N PHE A 54 -0.34 17.36 5.45
CA PHE A 54 0.39 17.75 6.65
C PHE A 54 0.71 16.57 7.57
N PRO A 55 1.56 15.61 7.11
CA PRO A 55 2.01 14.54 8.00
C PRO A 55 2.60 15.14 9.28
N LEU A 56 2.28 14.53 10.42
CA LEU A 56 2.73 14.95 11.76
C LEU A 56 4.21 15.37 11.75
N GLY A 57 4.48 16.66 11.99
CA GLY A 57 5.82 17.27 11.94
C GLY A 57 6.09 18.22 10.76
N SER A 58 5.14 18.39 9.84
CA SER A 58 5.23 19.38 8.76
C SER A 58 5.31 20.82 9.28
N LYS A 59 6.29 21.59 8.78
CA LYS A 59 6.52 23.01 9.12
C LYS A 59 5.89 23.99 8.11
N TYR A 60 5.20 23.49 7.09
CA TYR A 60 4.65 24.33 6.02
C TYR A 60 3.24 24.85 6.36
N PRO A 61 2.81 26.01 5.84
CA PRO A 61 1.45 26.52 6.04
C PRO A 61 0.43 25.78 5.17
N ARG A 62 -0.80 25.58 5.69
CA ARG A 62 -1.95 25.02 4.95
C ARG A 62 -2.19 25.82 3.67
N LYS A 63 -1.99 25.19 2.50
CA LYS A 63 -2.48 25.74 1.22
C LYS A 63 -4.00 25.52 1.15
N GLU A 64 -4.66 26.41 0.41
CA GLU A 64 -6.11 26.47 0.27
C GLU A 64 -6.73 25.13 -0.17
N ARG A 65 -7.91 24.82 0.38
CA ARG A 65 -8.70 23.62 0.06
C ARG A 65 -9.09 23.61 -1.42
N GLY A 66 -9.00 22.44 -2.07
CA GLY A 66 -9.54 22.22 -3.42
C GLY A 66 -8.57 22.40 -4.59
N GLY A 67 -7.27 22.24 -4.38
CA GLY A 67 -6.25 22.37 -5.42
C GLY A 67 -5.86 21.05 -6.10
N PHE A 68 -5.26 21.18 -7.28
CA PHE A 68 -4.44 20.16 -7.92
C PHE A 68 -3.22 19.86 -7.03
N TRP A 69 -3.01 18.59 -6.71
CA TRP A 69 -2.04 18.16 -5.70
C TRP A 69 -1.02 17.18 -6.26
N ILE A 70 0.22 17.32 -5.78
CA ILE A 70 1.35 16.45 -6.08
C ILE A 70 1.86 15.89 -4.74
N PRO A 71 1.98 14.56 -4.59
CA PRO A 71 2.45 13.96 -3.35
C PRO A 71 3.90 14.30 -3.04
N SER A 72 4.23 14.30 -1.75
CA SER A 72 5.61 14.43 -1.29
C SER A 72 6.40 13.15 -1.58
N LEU A 73 7.72 13.31 -1.80
CA LEU A 73 8.66 12.20 -1.96
C LEU A 73 8.63 11.20 -0.79
N ASP A 74 8.39 11.67 0.43
CA ASP A 74 8.27 10.83 1.63
C ASP A 74 7.04 9.91 1.55
N LEU A 75 5.91 10.42 1.05
CA LEU A 75 4.72 9.59 0.84
C LEU A 75 4.97 8.55 -0.25
N VAL A 76 5.60 8.96 -1.36
CA VAL A 76 5.96 8.05 -2.46
C VAL A 76 6.83 6.91 -1.93
N SER A 77 7.92 7.24 -1.23
CA SER A 77 8.84 6.25 -0.64
C SER A 77 8.10 5.27 0.27
N LYS A 78 7.25 5.75 1.18
CA LYS A 78 6.53 4.88 2.13
C LYS A 78 5.56 3.92 1.46
N VAL A 79 4.93 4.33 0.37
CA VAL A 79 4.02 3.48 -0.40
C VAL A 79 4.82 2.45 -1.20
N THR A 80 5.93 2.86 -1.82
CA THR A 80 6.84 1.96 -2.53
C THR A 80 7.41 0.90 -1.60
N ASP A 81 7.93 1.30 -0.42
CA ASP A 81 8.43 0.38 0.60
C ASP A 81 7.35 -0.63 1.04
N TYR A 82 6.10 -0.19 1.16
CA TYR A 82 4.99 -1.07 1.52
C TYR A 82 4.70 -2.11 0.44
N ASP A 83 4.70 -1.70 -0.84
CA ASP A 83 4.47 -2.60 -1.97
C ASP A 83 5.61 -3.62 -2.10
N GLU A 84 6.87 -3.19 -1.94
CA GLU A 84 8.04 -4.08 -1.90
C GLU A 84 7.94 -5.10 -0.76
N LEU A 85 7.54 -4.68 0.44
CA LEU A 85 7.33 -5.58 1.58
C LEU A 85 6.17 -6.55 1.35
N LYS A 86 5.11 -6.12 0.65
CA LYS A 86 3.98 -6.99 0.31
C LYS A 86 4.40 -8.04 -0.72
N GLU A 87 5.12 -7.64 -1.76
CA GLU A 87 5.66 -8.54 -2.78
C GLU A 87 6.64 -9.53 -2.16
N ALA A 88 7.55 -9.08 -1.29
CA ALA A 88 8.45 -9.96 -0.54
C ALA A 88 7.70 -11.02 0.29
N ARG A 89 6.57 -10.65 0.91
CA ARG A 89 5.72 -11.60 1.64
C ARG A 89 5.04 -12.60 0.71
N GLU A 90 4.49 -12.18 -0.42
CA GLU A 90 3.89 -13.08 -1.39
C GLU A 90 4.93 -14.05 -1.97
N ASN A 91 6.11 -13.53 -2.31
CA ASN A 91 7.22 -14.34 -2.80
C ASN A 91 7.70 -15.34 -1.71
N SER A 92 7.77 -14.92 -0.45
CA SER A 92 8.12 -15.82 0.66
C SER A 92 7.12 -16.97 0.84
N LYS A 93 5.82 -16.71 0.67
CA LYS A 93 4.77 -17.76 0.71
C LYS A 93 4.91 -18.74 -0.45
N ASN A 94 5.17 -18.24 -1.65
CA ASN A 94 5.39 -19.06 -2.83
C ASN A 94 6.64 -19.93 -2.66
N ALA A 95 7.75 -19.35 -2.20
CA ALA A 95 8.99 -20.06 -1.91
C ALA A 95 8.78 -21.15 -0.84
N PHE A 96 8.02 -20.86 0.21
CA PHE A 96 7.68 -21.84 1.23
C PHE A 96 6.86 -23.01 0.66
N CYS A 97 5.86 -22.74 -0.17
CA CYS A 97 5.08 -23.77 -0.84
C CYS A 97 5.95 -24.67 -1.73
N LEU A 98 6.84 -24.06 -2.53
CA LEU A 98 7.81 -24.79 -3.36
C LEU A 98 8.76 -25.64 -2.51
N SER A 99 9.21 -25.13 -1.37
CA SER A 99 10.09 -25.89 -0.46
C SER A 99 9.41 -27.14 0.11
N ILE A 100 8.11 -27.07 0.44
CA ILE A 100 7.34 -28.23 0.90
C ILE A 100 7.23 -29.28 -0.20
N ILE A 101 6.93 -28.87 -1.44
CA ILE A 101 6.85 -29.78 -2.58
C ILE A 101 8.20 -30.47 -2.81
N ALA A 102 9.30 -29.70 -2.75
CA ALA A 102 10.65 -30.24 -2.90
C ALA A 102 11.00 -31.26 -1.81
N ILE A 103 10.60 -31.01 -0.56
CA ILE A 103 10.79 -31.95 0.55
C ILE A 103 10.02 -33.25 0.31
N ILE A 104 8.77 -33.17 -0.16
CA ILE A 104 7.95 -34.35 -0.48
C ILE A 104 8.60 -35.18 -1.58
N ILE A 105 9.05 -34.54 -2.68
CA ILE A 105 9.73 -35.22 -3.78
C ILE A 105 11.03 -35.86 -3.29
N SER A 106 11.83 -35.14 -2.51
CA SER A 106 13.07 -35.67 -1.93
C SER A 106 12.80 -36.91 -1.06
N ALA A 107 11.81 -36.85 -0.18
CA ALA A 107 11.42 -37.99 0.66
C ALA A 107 10.99 -39.20 -0.16
N LEU A 108 10.20 -39.01 -1.23
CA LEU A 108 9.79 -40.09 -2.13
C LEU A 108 10.98 -40.72 -2.86
N THR A 109 11.91 -39.90 -3.38
CA THR A 109 13.12 -40.42 -4.06
C THR A 109 13.99 -41.26 -3.12
N LEU A 110 14.10 -40.86 -1.86
CA LEU A 110 14.88 -41.57 -0.85
C LEU A 110 14.25 -42.92 -0.48
N ILE A 111 12.91 -42.99 -0.41
CA ILE A 111 12.17 -44.24 -0.21
C ILE A 111 12.37 -45.20 -1.40
N ILE A 112 12.32 -44.68 -2.63
CA ILE A 112 12.56 -45.50 -3.84
C ILE A 112 13.98 -46.06 -3.85
N GLN A 113 14.99 -45.24 -3.50
CA GLN A 113 16.37 -45.69 -3.40
C GLN A 113 16.61 -46.77 -2.33
N LEU A 114 15.82 -46.79 -1.26
CA LEU A 114 15.90 -47.81 -0.20
C LEU A 114 15.17 -49.12 -0.55
N LEU A 115 14.26 -49.09 -1.52
CA LEU A 115 13.49 -50.25 -1.99
C LEU A 115 14.14 -50.96 -3.19
N GLN A 116 15.10 -50.32 -3.87
CA GLN A 116 15.96 -50.93 -4.89
C GLN A 116 17.19 -51.59 -4.26
#